data_AF-A0AAJ3GXU6-F1
#
_entry.id   AF-A0AAJ3GXU6-F1
#
_cell.length_a   1.000
_cell.length_b   1.000
_cell.length_c   1.000
_cell.angle_alpha   90.00
_cell.angle_beta   90.00
_cell.angle_gamma   90.00
#
_symmetry.space_group_name_H-M   'P 1'
#
loop_
_entity.id
_entity.type
_entity.pdbx_description
1 polymer ?
#
loop_
_entity_poly.entity_id
_entity_poly.type
_entity_poly.pdbx_seq_one_letter_code
_entity_poly.pdbx_strand_id
1 'polypeptide(L)'
;MTGPMGRPPGDHRSAERIIEQSSVMKRFLEGRDYYQVGEDLKKQVGDWTDANPDPQARADAAYDLDKVLRFIDNVDDRTLNASQSRNGYIDGFSEDGFGNLHNSEASLLQQFSWHGYETLRYLPT
;
A
#
# COMPACT_ATOMS: atom_id res chain seq x y z
N MET A 1 13.61 10.75 -1.69
CA MET A 1 12.34 11.35 -1.24
C MET A 1 11.94 10.52 -0.06
N THR A 2 11.78 11.12 1.12
CA THR A 2 11.17 10.41 2.24
C THR A 2 9.68 10.38 1.98
N GLY A 3 9.04 9.22 2.16
CA GLY A 3 7.59 9.11 2.10
C GLY A 3 6.88 9.96 3.15
N PRO A 4 5.54 9.88 3.23
CA PRO A 4 4.84 10.37 4.40
C PRO A 4 5.43 9.73 5.67
N MET A 5 5.44 10.50 6.75
CA MET A 5 5.90 10.07 8.08
C MET A 5 4.72 10.18 9.03
N GLY A 6 3.70 9.37 8.79
CA GLY A 6 2.45 9.37 9.54
C GLY A 6 1.43 10.42 9.11
N ARG A 7 0.36 10.51 9.90
CA ARG A 7 -0.79 11.38 9.63
C ARG A 7 -0.41 12.86 9.76
N PRO A 8 -1.00 13.76 8.96
CA PRO A 8 -0.75 15.19 9.06
C PRO A 8 -1.29 15.75 10.39
N PRO A 9 -0.73 16.88 10.87
CA PRO A 9 -1.24 17.54 12.07
C PRO A 9 -2.75 17.79 12.00
N GLY A 10 -3.47 17.39 13.05
CA GLY A 10 -4.94 17.54 13.15
C GLY A 10 -5.74 16.35 12.60
N ASP A 11 -5.10 15.37 11.95
CA ASP A 11 -5.76 14.11 11.61
C ASP A 11 -5.72 13.16 12.82
N HIS A 12 -6.88 12.99 13.45
CA HIS A 12 -7.07 12.15 14.64
C HIS A 12 -7.77 10.82 14.32
N ARG A 13 -7.89 10.44 13.05
CA ARG A 13 -8.51 9.17 12.67
C ARG A 13 -7.70 7.99 13.20
N SER A 14 -8.39 6.94 13.67
CA SER A 14 -7.74 5.68 14.03
C SER A 14 -7.30 4.90 12.79
N ALA A 15 -6.49 3.85 12.97
CA ALA A 15 -6.08 2.96 11.90
C ALA A 15 -7.29 2.33 11.18
N GLU A 16 -8.26 1.85 11.96
CA GLU A 16 -9.49 1.23 11.48
C GLU A 16 -10.29 2.23 10.64
N ARG A 17 -10.40 3.48 11.11
CA ARG A 17 -11.11 4.53 10.38
C ARG A 17 -10.43 4.90 9.07
N ILE A 18 -9.10 4.87 9.02
CA ILE A 18 -8.33 5.09 7.79
C ILE A 18 -8.57 3.97 6.79
N ILE A 19 -8.49 2.72 7.24
CA ILE A 19 -8.74 1.52 6.42
C ILE A 19 -10.16 1.55 5.84
N GLU A 20 -11.18 1.81 6.66
CA GLU A 20 -12.58 1.88 6.23
C GLU A 20 -12.86 2.94 5.15
N GLN A 21 -12.12 4.06 5.18
CA GLN A 21 -12.29 5.19 4.27
C GLN A 21 -11.49 5.06 2.97
N SER A 22 -10.69 4.00 2.83
CA SER A 22 -9.88 3.74 1.66
C SER A 22 -10.34 2.48 0.94
N SER A 23 -10.94 2.64 -0.24
CA SER A 23 -11.40 1.50 -1.05
C SER A 23 -10.26 0.56 -1.43
N VAL A 24 -9.12 1.11 -1.87
CA VAL A 24 -7.94 0.32 -2.26
C VAL A 24 -7.34 -0.43 -1.07
N MET A 25 -7.18 0.24 0.07
CA MET A 25 -6.62 -0.39 1.27
C MET A 25 -7.55 -1.46 1.83
N LYS A 26 -8.85 -1.17 1.90
CA LYS A 26 -9.85 -2.13 2.36
C LYS A 26 -9.82 -3.40 1.51
N ARG A 27 -9.86 -3.28 0.17
CA ARG A 27 -9.81 -4.42 -0.74
C ARG A 27 -8.50 -5.20 -0.64
N PHE A 28 -7.37 -4.50 -0.56
CA PHE A 28 -6.06 -5.12 -0.40
C PHE A 28 -5.99 -5.97 0.88
N LEU A 29 -6.52 -5.47 2.00
CA LEU A 29 -6.51 -6.18 3.29
C LEU A 29 -7.59 -7.27 3.41
N GLU A 30 -8.73 -7.12 2.73
CA GLU A 30 -9.77 -8.17 2.66
C GLU A 30 -9.38 -9.30 1.70
N GLY A 31 -8.52 -9.02 0.72
CA GLY A 31 -7.99 -9.95 -0.27
C GLY A 31 -6.84 -10.82 0.27
N ARG A 32 -6.25 -11.60 -0.65
CA ARG A 32 -5.06 -12.42 -0.36
C ARG A 32 -3.74 -11.71 -0.68
N ASP A 33 -3.83 -10.58 -1.38
CA ASP A 33 -2.72 -9.77 -1.86
C ASP A 33 -1.73 -9.42 -0.75
N TYR A 34 -2.24 -9.12 0.45
CA TYR A 34 -1.40 -8.77 1.59
C TYR A 34 -0.56 -9.93 2.13
N TYR A 35 -0.90 -11.20 1.84
CA TYR A 35 -0.17 -12.36 2.37
C TYR A 35 1.27 -12.41 1.88
N GLN A 36 1.52 -11.98 0.64
CA GLN A 36 2.86 -12.04 0.06
C GLN A 36 3.78 -10.93 0.59
N VAL A 37 3.24 -9.73 0.78
CA VAL A 37 4.04 -8.51 0.99
C VAL A 37 3.85 -7.87 2.36
N GLY A 38 2.85 -8.30 3.14
CA GLY A 38 2.40 -7.63 4.36
C GLY A 38 3.50 -7.41 5.41
N GLU A 39 4.28 -8.44 5.75
CA GLU A 39 5.35 -8.32 6.75
C GLU A 39 6.50 -7.42 6.27
N ASP A 40 6.79 -7.40 4.97
CA ASP A 40 7.80 -6.50 4.40
C ASP A 40 7.29 -5.07 4.31
N LEU A 41 6.00 -4.87 3.99
CA LEU A 41 5.37 -3.54 4.02
C LEU A 41 5.44 -2.93 5.41
N LYS A 42 5.21 -3.72 6.48
CA LYS A 42 5.34 -3.24 7.87
C LYS A 42 6.73 -2.69 8.19
N LYS A 43 7.79 -3.20 7.55
CA LYS A 43 9.16 -2.68 7.73
C LYS A 43 9.33 -1.28 7.13
N GLN A 44 8.52 -0.93 6.12
CA GLN A 44 8.60 0.36 5.43
C GLN A 44 7.68 1.41 6.06
N VAL A 45 6.45 1.02 6.39
CA VAL A 45 5.40 1.96 6.85
C VAL A 45 5.05 1.82 8.33
N GLY A 46 5.59 0.81 9.02
CA GLY A 46 5.21 0.46 10.39
C GLY A 46 4.08 -0.57 10.46
N ASP A 47 3.82 -1.10 11.66
CA ASP A 47 2.77 -2.10 11.87
C ASP A 47 1.42 -1.42 12.17
N TRP A 48 0.51 -1.48 11.20
CA TRP A 48 -0.85 -0.95 11.27
C TRP A 48 -1.86 -1.89 11.94
N THR A 49 -1.45 -3.11 12.30
CA THR A 49 -2.34 -4.16 12.83
C THR A 49 -2.44 -4.13 14.35
N ASP A 50 -3.43 -4.86 14.90
CA ASP A 50 -3.61 -4.99 16.35
C ASP A 50 -2.44 -5.64 17.11
N ALA A 51 -1.46 -6.22 16.41
CA ALA A 51 -0.22 -6.69 17.01
C ALA A 51 0.62 -5.54 17.58
N ASN A 52 0.47 -4.32 17.06
CA ASN A 52 1.08 -3.13 17.61
C ASN A 52 0.20 -2.51 18.72
N PRO A 53 0.68 -2.45 19.98
CA PRO A 53 -0.10 -1.94 21.10
C PRO A 53 -0.25 -0.41 21.11
N ASP A 54 0.51 0.33 20.30
CA ASP A 54 0.41 1.79 20.21
C ASP A 54 -0.61 2.21 19.14
N PRO A 55 -1.81 2.70 19.53
CA PRO A 55 -2.84 3.08 18.58
C PRO A 55 -2.47 4.27 17.69
N GLN A 56 -1.58 5.16 18.14
CA GLN A 56 -1.13 6.28 17.31
C GLN A 56 -0.17 5.77 16.22
N ALA A 57 0.79 4.93 16.61
CA ALA A 57 1.71 4.30 15.65
C ALA A 57 0.96 3.46 14.61
N ARG A 58 -0.09 2.72 15.01
CA ARG A 58 -0.95 2.00 14.05
C ARG A 58 -1.61 2.93 13.05
N ALA A 59 -2.16 4.05 13.53
CA ALA A 59 -2.89 4.99 12.69
C ALA A 59 -1.95 5.72 11.71
N ASP A 60 -0.73 6.03 12.15
CA ASP A 60 0.32 6.58 11.27
C ASP A 60 0.75 5.56 10.21
N ALA A 61 0.97 4.30 10.60
CA ALA A 61 1.29 3.23 9.66
C ALA A 61 0.18 2.95 8.65
N ALA A 62 -1.08 2.95 9.09
CA ALA A 62 -2.24 2.79 8.21
C ALA A 62 -2.34 3.94 7.21
N TYR A 63 -2.05 5.17 7.64
CA TYR A 63 -2.01 6.34 6.76
C TYR A 63 -0.93 6.23 5.70
N ASP A 64 0.29 5.84 6.11
CA ASP A 64 1.42 5.71 5.20
C ASP A 64 1.18 4.59 4.17
N LEU A 65 0.62 3.45 4.59
CA LEU A 65 0.19 2.38 3.70
C LEU A 65 -0.89 2.86 2.72
N ASP A 66 -1.94 3.55 3.19
CA ASP A 66 -2.98 4.11 2.32
C ASP A 66 -2.40 5.02 1.22
N LYS A 67 -1.42 5.86 1.59
CA LYS A 67 -0.73 6.73 0.63
C LYS A 67 0.04 5.95 -0.42
N VAL A 68 0.76 4.91 -0.02
CA VAL A 68 1.51 4.05 -0.94
C VAL A 68 0.56 3.33 -1.90
N LEU A 69 -0.49 2.70 -1.37
CA LEU A 69 -1.47 1.96 -2.18
C LEU A 69 -2.15 2.87 -3.20
N ARG A 70 -2.64 4.04 -2.77
CA ARG A 70 -3.26 5.03 -3.68
C ARG A 70 -2.28 5.61 -4.69
N PHE A 71 -1.00 5.74 -4.33
CA PHE A 71 0.00 6.21 -5.27
C PHE A 71 0.20 5.17 -6.38
N ILE A 72 0.34 3.90 -6.01
CA ILE A 72 0.52 2.79 -6.95
C ILE A 72 -0.71 2.58 -7.84
N ASP A 73 -1.91 2.58 -7.27
CA ASP A 73 -3.19 2.54 -8.03
C ASP A 73 -3.35 3.78 -8.95
N ASN A 74 -2.59 4.86 -8.75
CA ASN A 74 -2.62 6.03 -9.63
C ASN A 74 -1.53 6.02 -10.71
N VAL A 75 -0.62 5.05 -10.74
CA VAL A 75 0.45 5.00 -11.74
C VAL A 75 -0.17 4.90 -13.14
N ASP A 76 0.41 5.60 -14.11
CA ASP A 76 -0.03 5.59 -15.51
C ASP A 76 -0.03 4.17 -16.06
N ASP A 77 -1.22 3.58 -16.18
CA ASP A 77 -1.45 2.20 -16.60
C ASP A 77 -0.91 1.89 -18.00
N ARG A 78 -0.67 2.90 -18.84
CA ARG A 78 0.02 2.73 -20.14
C ARG A 78 1.47 2.25 -19.99
N THR A 79 2.02 2.36 -18.79
CA THR A 79 3.37 1.91 -18.44
C THR A 79 3.40 0.58 -17.71
N LEU A 80 2.23 0.03 -17.37
CA LEU A 80 2.09 -1.19 -16.57
C LEU A 80 1.36 -2.31 -17.32
N ASN A 81 1.66 -3.54 -16.93
CA ASN A 81 1.02 -4.74 -17.48
C ASN A 81 -0.20 -5.13 -16.66
N ALA A 82 -1.33 -5.33 -17.34
CA ALA A 82 -2.59 -5.81 -16.77
C ALA A 82 -3.02 -5.02 -15.51
N SER A 83 -2.77 -3.71 -15.50
CA SER A 83 -3.19 -2.80 -14.44
C SER A 83 -4.14 -1.75 -15.00
N GLN A 84 -5.02 -1.22 -14.15
CA GLN A 84 -5.92 -0.13 -14.49
C GLN A 84 -5.83 0.96 -13.43
N SER A 85 -5.40 2.14 -13.85
CA SER A 85 -5.24 3.25 -12.93
C SER A 85 -6.59 3.67 -12.32
N ARG A 86 -6.59 3.97 -11.02
CA ARG A 86 -7.70 4.52 -10.23
C ARG A 86 -8.90 3.57 -10.13
N ASN A 87 -8.69 2.26 -10.24
CA ASN A 87 -9.76 1.28 -10.08
C ASN A 87 -9.97 0.86 -8.60
N GLY A 88 -9.03 1.25 -7.73
CA GLY A 88 -9.04 0.94 -6.32
C GLY A 88 -8.72 -0.53 -6.02
N TYR A 89 -7.90 -1.16 -6.86
CA TYR A 89 -7.26 -2.45 -6.67
C TYR A 89 -5.75 -2.28 -6.80
N ILE A 90 -4.99 -3.29 -6.41
CA ILE A 90 -3.56 -3.38 -6.75
C ILE A 90 -3.46 -4.55 -7.73
N ASP A 91 -3.40 -4.23 -9.01
CA ASP A 91 -3.55 -5.22 -10.05
C ASP A 91 -2.30 -6.09 -10.26
N GLY A 92 -2.56 -7.35 -10.62
CA GLY A 92 -1.55 -8.30 -11.04
C GLY A 92 -1.04 -9.25 -9.95
N PHE A 93 -1.65 -9.30 -8.77
CA PHE A 93 -1.47 -10.44 -7.87
C PHE A 93 -2.05 -11.72 -8.50
N SER A 94 -1.42 -12.87 -8.25
CA SER A 94 -1.99 -14.18 -8.61
C SER A 94 -3.20 -14.49 -7.73
N GLU A 95 -4.13 -15.32 -8.23
CA GLU A 95 -5.34 -15.69 -7.48
C GLU A 95 -5.06 -16.37 -6.12
N ASP A 96 -3.91 -17.03 -5.99
CA ASP A 96 -3.46 -17.67 -4.76
C ASP A 96 -2.76 -16.71 -3.77
N GLY A 97 -2.41 -15.49 -4.23
CA GLY A 97 -1.74 -14.47 -3.43
C GLY A 97 -0.25 -14.72 -3.19
N PHE A 98 0.42 -15.59 -3.98
CA PHE A 98 1.85 -15.91 -3.81
C PHE A 98 2.73 -15.52 -5.01
N GLY A 99 2.18 -14.81 -5.98
CA GLY A 99 2.88 -14.32 -7.16
C GLY A 99 2.32 -12.99 -7.62
N ASN A 100 3.08 -12.32 -8.49
CA ASN A 100 2.61 -11.14 -9.19
C ASN A 100 3.05 -11.16 -10.65
N LEU A 101 2.34 -10.40 -11.48
CA LEU A 101 2.68 -10.17 -12.86
C LEU A 101 3.83 -9.17 -12.97
N HIS A 102 4.80 -9.48 -13.81
CA HIS A 102 5.92 -8.58 -14.06
C HIS A 102 5.46 -7.21 -14.57
N ASN A 103 6.00 -6.14 -13.98
CA ASN A 103 5.71 -4.74 -14.33
C ASN A 103 4.21 -4.39 -14.19
N SER A 104 3.50 -5.00 -13.23
CA SER A 104 2.18 -4.56 -12.78
C SER A 104 2.29 -3.75 -11.48
N GLU A 105 1.16 -3.17 -11.04
CA GLU A 105 1.04 -2.53 -9.72
C GLU A 105 1.47 -3.44 -8.56
N ALA A 106 1.07 -4.71 -8.55
CA ALA A 106 1.50 -5.68 -7.55
C ALA A 106 3.03 -5.87 -7.52
N SER A 107 3.69 -5.88 -8.70
CA SER A 107 5.16 -5.94 -8.76
C SER A 107 5.83 -4.66 -8.24
N LEU A 108 5.20 -3.49 -8.41
CA LEU A 108 5.68 -2.23 -7.84
C LEU A 108 5.52 -2.22 -6.32
N LEU A 109 4.39 -2.72 -5.80
CA LEU A 109 4.16 -2.82 -4.36
C LEU A 109 5.15 -3.78 -3.69
N GLN A 110 5.48 -4.89 -4.35
CA GLN A 110 6.54 -5.80 -3.87
C GLN A 110 7.92 -5.15 -3.91
N GLN A 111 8.27 -4.40 -4.97
CA GLN A 111 9.52 -3.65 -4.98
C GLN A 111 9.56 -2.57 -3.89
N PHE A 112 8.44 -1.90 -3.62
CA PHE A 112 8.34 -0.98 -2.50
C PHE A 112 8.54 -1.71 -1.16
N SER A 113 8.00 -2.92 -0.96
CA SER A 113 8.17 -3.63 0.31
C SER A 113 9.64 -3.96 0.60
N TRP A 114 10.47 -4.17 -0.42
CA TRP A 114 11.90 -4.45 -0.28
C TRP A 114 12.78 -3.20 -0.19
N HIS A 115 12.49 -2.20 -1.01
CA HIS A 115 13.37 -1.06 -1.21
C HIS A 115 12.84 0.19 -0.48
N GLY A 116 11.53 0.37 -0.45
CA GLY A 116 10.88 1.52 0.17
C GLY A 116 10.62 2.63 -0.85
N TYR A 117 10.64 3.88 -0.37
CA TYR A 117 10.12 5.03 -1.11
C TYR A 117 10.92 5.42 -2.36
N GLU A 118 12.14 4.94 -2.54
CA GLU A 118 12.90 5.14 -3.77
C GLU A 118 12.23 4.49 -4.99
N THR A 119 11.52 3.37 -4.79
CA THR A 119 10.78 2.67 -5.85
C THR A 119 9.73 3.59 -6.47
N LEU A 120 9.14 4.49 -5.69
CA LEU A 120 8.04 5.34 -6.12
C LEU A 120 8.51 6.63 -6.82
N ARG A 121 9.79 6.99 -6.71
CA ARG A 121 10.29 8.35 -6.98
C ARG A 121 10.13 8.81 -8.43
N TYR A 122 10.16 7.89 -9.38
CA TYR A 122 10.17 8.20 -10.82
C TYR A 122 9.00 7.55 -11.57
N LEU A 123 8.01 7.02 -10.84
CA LEU A 123 6.85 6.43 -11.46
C LEU A 123 5.95 7.55 -12.02
N PRO A 124 5.44 7.40 -13.25
CA PRO A 124 4.49 8.34 -13.82
C PRO A 124 3.11 8.15 -13.16
N THR A 125 2.48 9.23 -12.71
CA THR A 125 1.16 9.24 -12.03
C THR A 125 0.25 10.33 -12.57
#